data_AF-A0ABC9A2R8-F1
#
_entry.id   AF-A0ABC9A2R8-F1
#
_cell.length_a   1.000
_cell.length_b   1.000
_cell.length_c   1.000
_cell.angle_alpha   90.00
_cell.angle_beta   90.00
_cell.angle_gamma   90.00
#
_symmetry.space_group_name_H-M   'P 1'
#
loop_
_entity.id
_entity.type
_entity.pdbx_description
1 polymer ?
#
loop_
_entity_poly.entity_id
_entity_poly.type
_entity_poly.pdbx_seq_one_letter_code
_entity_poly.pdbx_strand_id
1 'polypeptide(L)'
;MAGPGDAEGVTASMGDLRVEAAPSSSGTGIAQHANGGHVAAAEDDDIWDDASDSPGHASNLDREWIHRQNQFHKMGYRDGITEGQKDSAQEGFNVGFSQSVNVGYKWGLVRGVTSALASLPDNLKEKLVPDAQCRRKFLDVHSSVQGISADDALQMFHESIFQSNHPADGATESNRIKSLSEDLVLLLHECPDIKVSEELA
;
A
#
# COMPACT_ATOMS: atom_id res chain seq x y z
N MET A 1 21.32 -36.96 -16.96
CA MET A 1 20.61 -36.79 -15.68
C MET A 1 21.13 -35.51 -15.03
N ALA A 2 20.56 -34.36 -15.38
CA ALA A 2 20.88 -33.07 -14.79
C ALA A 2 19.78 -32.74 -13.77
N GLY A 3 20.15 -32.49 -12.52
CA GLY A 3 19.22 -32.06 -11.48
C GLY A 3 18.86 -30.58 -11.65
N PRO A 4 17.62 -30.16 -11.35
CA PRO A 4 17.26 -28.76 -11.36
C PRO A 4 17.71 -28.09 -10.06
N GLY A 5 18.32 -26.91 -10.21
CA GLY A 5 18.86 -26.09 -9.14
C GLY A 5 17.79 -25.45 -8.27
N ASP A 6 18.23 -25.12 -7.06
CA ASP A 6 17.47 -24.46 -6.01
C ASP A 6 17.08 -23.03 -6.42
N ALA A 7 15.79 -22.74 -6.39
CA ALA A 7 15.27 -21.39 -6.53
C ALA A 7 15.34 -20.70 -5.16
N GLU A 8 16.32 -19.83 -4.96
CA GLU A 8 16.35 -18.90 -3.84
C GLU A 8 15.16 -17.92 -3.97
N GLY A 9 14.14 -18.13 -3.13
CA GLY A 9 13.04 -17.21 -2.96
C GLY A 9 13.48 -15.97 -2.19
N VAL A 10 13.51 -14.82 -2.86
CA VAL A 10 13.67 -13.52 -2.22
C VAL A 10 12.37 -13.16 -1.51
N THR A 11 12.32 -13.30 -0.19
CA THR A 11 11.21 -12.79 0.62
C THR A 11 11.42 -11.31 0.87
N ALA A 12 10.69 -10.44 0.16
CA ALA A 12 10.63 -9.03 0.48
C ALA A 12 9.87 -8.85 1.81
N SER A 13 10.56 -8.33 2.83
CA SER A 13 9.97 -7.96 4.12
C SER A 13 9.09 -6.72 3.90
N MET A 14 7.78 -6.93 3.75
CA MET A 14 6.79 -5.86 3.80
C MET A 14 6.54 -5.50 5.26
N GLY A 15 6.89 -4.26 5.62
CA GLY A 15 6.60 -3.70 6.95
C GLY A 15 5.10 -3.64 7.22
N ASP A 16 4.74 -3.75 8.50
CA ASP A 16 3.35 -3.79 8.97
C ASP A 16 2.55 -2.55 8.52
N LEU A 17 1.58 -2.76 7.62
CA LEU A 17 0.63 -1.73 7.22
C LEU A 17 -0.46 -1.62 8.30
N ARG A 18 -0.30 -0.65 9.20
CA ARG A 18 -1.25 -0.38 10.29
C ARG A 18 -2.46 0.40 9.76
N VAL A 19 -3.58 -0.28 9.56
CA VAL A 19 -4.88 0.35 9.26
C VAL A 19 -5.54 0.77 10.58
N GLU A 20 -5.47 2.06 10.90
CA GLU A 20 -6.20 2.64 12.03
C GLU A 20 -7.66 2.88 11.61
N ALA A 21 -8.57 2.02 12.07
CA ALA A 21 -10.00 2.26 11.99
C ALA A 21 -10.40 3.27 13.08
N ALA A 22 -11.04 4.37 12.69
CA ALA A 22 -11.53 5.39 13.62
C ALA A 22 -12.60 4.82 14.58
N PRO A 23 -12.59 5.20 15.88
CA PRO A 23 -13.55 4.69 16.84
C PRO A 23 -14.95 5.29 16.58
N SER A 24 -15.90 4.42 16.25
CA SER A 24 -17.32 4.78 16.18
C SER A 24 -17.86 4.97 17.60
N SER A 25 -18.12 6.22 17.97
CA SER A 25 -18.66 6.62 19.27
C SER A 25 -20.17 6.38 19.32
N SER A 26 -20.58 5.22 19.83
CA SER A 26 -21.96 4.96 20.24
C SER A 26 -21.95 4.51 21.71
N GLY A 27 -22.00 5.49 22.61
CA GLY A 27 -22.04 5.26 24.05
C GLY A 27 -23.33 4.57 24.46
N THR A 28 -23.21 3.39 25.06
CA THR A 28 -24.32 2.74 25.77
C THR A 28 -24.16 3.08 27.26
N GLY A 29 -24.98 4.03 27.74
CA GLY A 29 -25.01 4.40 29.15
C GLY A 29 -25.68 3.30 29.98
N ILE A 30 -24.91 2.66 30.87
CA ILE A 30 -25.46 1.78 31.91
C ILE A 30 -25.63 2.62 33.19
N ALA A 31 -26.87 2.73 33.64
CA ALA A 31 -27.29 3.49 34.81
C ALA A 31 -26.77 2.89 36.12
N GLN A 32 -26.55 3.79 37.09
CA GLN A 32 -25.91 3.58 38.37
C GLN A 32 -26.80 2.87 39.41
N HIS A 33 -26.07 2.19 40.31
CA HIS A 33 -26.41 1.69 41.65
C HIS A 33 -27.49 2.44 42.46
N ALA A 34 -28.30 1.68 43.23
CA ALA A 34 -28.35 1.81 44.69
C ALA A 34 -29.15 0.68 45.39
N ASN A 35 -28.77 0.47 46.66
CA ASN A 35 -29.45 -0.24 47.76
C ASN A 35 -28.97 -1.69 47.97
N GLY A 36 -28.60 -2.18 49.16
CA GLY A 36 -28.60 -1.68 50.53
C GLY A 36 -28.27 -2.90 51.40
N GLY A 37 -27.39 -2.76 52.40
CA GLY A 37 -26.58 -3.88 52.91
C GLY A 37 -27.25 -4.89 53.86
N HIS A 38 -26.51 -5.98 54.13
CA HIS A 38 -26.57 -6.73 55.38
C HIS A 38 -25.27 -7.55 55.57
N VAL A 39 -24.97 -7.82 56.84
CA VAL A 39 -23.68 -8.15 57.50
C VAL A 39 -23.19 -9.60 57.40
N ALA A 40 -21.86 -9.75 57.53
CA ALA A 40 -21.06 -10.89 58.05
C ALA A 40 -21.17 -12.24 57.30
N ALA A 41 -20.13 -13.07 57.14
CA ALA A 41 -18.92 -13.28 57.92
C ALA A 41 -17.76 -13.69 56.99
N ALA A 42 -16.53 -13.49 57.48
CA ALA A 42 -15.34 -14.09 56.91
C ALA A 42 -15.35 -15.58 57.23
N GLU A 43 -15.49 -16.41 56.21
CA GLU A 43 -15.20 -17.84 56.29
C GLU A 43 -13.96 -18.07 55.43
N ASP A 44 -12.88 -18.40 56.15
CA ASP A 44 -11.57 -18.78 55.68
C ASP A 44 -11.70 -20.17 55.06
N ASP A 45 -12.07 -20.21 53.77
CA ASP A 45 -12.23 -21.47 53.06
C ASP A 45 -10.86 -21.99 52.60
N ASP A 46 -10.41 -22.99 53.35
CA ASP A 46 -9.24 -23.83 53.16
C ASP A 46 -8.86 -24.03 51.68
N ILE A 47 -7.82 -23.30 51.28
CA ILE A 47 -7.21 -23.28 49.94
C ILE A 47 -6.53 -24.60 49.54
N TRP A 48 -6.64 -25.67 50.35
CA TRP A 48 -5.99 -26.96 50.10
C TRP A 48 -6.78 -28.17 50.58
N ASP A 49 -8.11 -28.19 50.45
CA ASP A 49 -8.89 -29.40 50.72
C ASP A 49 -8.84 -30.38 49.53
N ASP A 50 -8.06 -31.43 49.77
CA ASP A 50 -8.12 -32.79 49.26
C ASP A 50 -8.24 -33.03 47.75
N ALA A 51 -7.08 -33.34 47.16
CA ALA A 51 -6.99 -34.09 45.92
C ALA A 51 -7.44 -35.56 46.15
N SER A 52 -8.76 -35.78 46.19
CA SER A 52 -9.34 -37.11 45.97
C SER A 52 -10.82 -37.03 45.57
N ASP A 53 -11.09 -37.30 44.28
CA ASP A 53 -12.37 -37.76 43.75
C ASP A 53 -13.65 -36.97 44.13
N SER A 54 -13.61 -35.64 43.99
CA SER A 54 -14.85 -34.85 43.98
C SER A 54 -15.59 -34.98 42.64
N PRO A 55 -16.92 -35.21 42.61
CA PRO A 55 -17.75 -35.20 41.39
C PRO A 55 -17.66 -33.89 40.60
N GLY A 56 -17.07 -32.85 41.21
CA GLY A 56 -16.76 -31.56 40.62
C GLY A 56 -15.52 -31.54 39.70
N HIS A 57 -14.66 -32.55 39.72
CA HIS A 57 -13.45 -32.55 38.88
C HIS A 57 -13.78 -32.73 37.39
N ALA A 58 -14.72 -33.64 37.08
CA ALA A 58 -15.22 -33.82 35.71
C ALA A 58 -15.99 -32.58 35.20
N SER A 59 -16.75 -31.91 36.07
CA SER A 59 -17.47 -30.67 35.72
C SER A 59 -16.56 -29.44 35.64
N ASN A 60 -15.46 -29.40 36.39
CA ASN A 60 -14.40 -28.41 36.23
C ASN A 60 -13.69 -28.57 34.88
N LEU A 61 -13.33 -29.80 34.50
CA LEU A 61 -12.75 -30.11 33.20
C LEU A 61 -13.71 -29.77 32.04
N ASP A 62 -15.00 -30.08 32.16
CA ASP A 62 -16.02 -29.74 31.16
C ASP A 62 -16.23 -28.23 31.03
N ARG A 63 -16.31 -27.51 32.16
CA ARG A 63 -16.37 -26.04 32.19
C ARG A 63 -15.14 -25.42 31.52
N GLU A 64 -13.95 -25.91 31.86
CA GLU A 64 -12.69 -25.49 31.27
C GLU A 64 -12.60 -25.77 29.77
N TRP A 65 -13.11 -26.91 29.31
CA TRP A 65 -13.22 -27.28 27.90
C TRP A 65 -14.12 -26.30 27.15
N ILE A 66 -15.33 -26.03 27.66
CA ILE A 66 -16.28 -25.07 27.08
C ILE A 66 -15.70 -23.66 27.03
N HIS A 67 -14.98 -23.23 28.07
CA HIS A 67 -14.32 -21.93 28.07
C HIS A 67 -13.23 -21.84 26.99
N ARG A 68 -12.33 -22.82 26.91
CA ARG A 68 -11.28 -22.85 25.88
C ARG A 68 -11.86 -22.91 24.48
N GLN A 69 -12.88 -23.74 24.26
CA GLN A 69 -13.54 -23.83 22.97
C GLN A 69 -14.19 -22.51 22.56
N ASN A 70 -14.87 -21.82 23.47
CA ASN A 70 -15.44 -20.50 23.20
C ASN A 70 -14.37 -19.44 22.90
N GLN A 71 -13.23 -19.48 23.59
CA GLN A 71 -12.11 -18.56 23.33
C GLN A 71 -11.50 -18.82 21.95
N PHE A 72 -11.17 -20.08 21.63
CA PHE A 72 -10.57 -20.42 20.33
C PHE A 72 -11.53 -20.18 19.17
N HIS A 73 -12.83 -20.44 19.34
CA HIS A 73 -13.82 -20.18 18.29
C HIS A 73 -13.98 -18.68 18.01
N LYS A 74 -14.10 -17.85 19.06
CA LYS A 74 -14.16 -16.39 18.92
C LYS A 74 -12.85 -15.82 18.36
N MET A 75 -11.71 -16.35 18.78
CA MET A 75 -10.40 -15.95 18.28
C MET A 75 -10.26 -16.32 16.80
N GLY A 76 -10.64 -17.54 16.40
CA GLY A 76 -10.58 -17.99 15.01
C GLY A 76 -11.47 -17.18 14.07
N TYR A 77 -12.66 -16.76 14.50
CA TYR A 77 -13.49 -15.85 13.69
C TYR A 77 -12.89 -14.46 13.54
N ARG A 78 -12.33 -13.89 14.62
CA ARG A 78 -11.67 -12.59 14.55
C ARG A 78 -10.46 -12.64 13.63
N ASP A 79 -9.67 -13.71 13.74
CA ASP A 79 -8.50 -13.93 12.90
C ASP A 79 -8.90 -14.12 11.45
N GLY A 80 -9.90 -14.96 11.16
CA GLY A 80 -10.42 -15.16 9.81
C GLY A 80 -10.98 -13.88 9.16
N ILE A 81 -11.67 -13.01 9.91
CA ILE A 81 -12.10 -11.69 9.42
C ILE A 81 -10.90 -10.81 9.13
N THR A 82 -9.92 -10.79 10.03
CA THR A 82 -8.72 -9.97 9.89
C THR A 82 -7.91 -10.42 8.69
N GLU A 83 -7.75 -11.72 8.49
CA GLU A 83 -7.02 -12.29 7.36
C GLU A 83 -7.76 -12.04 6.04
N GLY A 84 -9.08 -12.24 6.00
CA GLY A 84 -9.87 -11.91 4.81
C GLY A 84 -9.80 -10.43 4.43
N GLN A 85 -9.71 -9.52 5.40
CA GLN A 85 -9.49 -8.09 5.15
C GLN A 85 -8.09 -7.82 4.56
N LYS A 86 -7.06 -8.48 5.08
CA LYS A 86 -5.70 -8.37 4.53
C LYS A 86 -5.64 -8.91 3.10
N ASP A 87 -6.22 -10.07 2.85
CA ASP A 87 -6.24 -10.70 1.52
C ASP A 87 -6.92 -9.78 0.51
N SER A 88 -8.08 -9.22 0.86
CA SER A 88 -8.81 -8.28 0.00
C SER A 88 -8.03 -6.97 -0.22
N ALA A 89 -7.38 -6.44 0.82
CA ALA A 89 -6.55 -5.24 0.69
C ALA A 89 -5.32 -5.49 -0.19
N GLN A 90 -4.70 -6.68 -0.09
CA GLN A 90 -3.54 -7.07 -0.88
C GLN A 90 -3.90 -7.23 -2.36
N GLU A 91 -5.06 -7.83 -2.66
CA GLU A 91 -5.56 -7.92 -4.04
C GLU A 91 -5.73 -6.52 -4.66
N GLY A 92 -6.35 -5.59 -3.92
CA GLY A 92 -6.49 -4.20 -4.36
C GLY A 92 -5.15 -3.50 -4.57
N PHE A 93 -4.19 -3.71 -3.68
CA PHE A 93 -2.83 -3.19 -3.83
C PHE A 93 -2.14 -3.75 -5.09
N ASN A 94 -2.20 -5.06 -5.33
CA ASN A 94 -1.56 -5.69 -6.47
C ASN A 94 -2.10 -5.13 -7.80
N VAL A 95 -3.42 -4.94 -7.90
CA VAL A 95 -4.06 -4.32 -9.07
C VAL A 95 -3.57 -2.88 -9.23
N GLY A 96 -3.63 -2.05 -8.18
CA GLY A 96 -3.19 -0.66 -8.24
C GLY A 96 -1.69 -0.51 -8.57
N PHE A 97 -0.86 -1.40 -8.02
CA PHE A 97 0.57 -1.46 -8.32
C PHE A 97 0.82 -1.78 -9.79
N SER A 98 0.18 -2.85 -10.32
CA SER A 98 0.33 -3.23 -11.73
C SER A 98 -0.05 -2.10 -12.71
N GLN A 99 -1.10 -1.33 -12.38
CA GLN A 99 -1.56 -0.21 -13.20
C GLN A 99 -0.64 1.01 -13.10
N SER A 100 -0.07 1.26 -11.92
CA SER A 100 0.71 2.48 -11.64
C SER A 100 2.18 2.36 -12.01
N VAL A 101 2.80 1.17 -11.92
CA VAL A 101 4.26 1.00 -12.10
C VAL A 101 4.75 1.55 -13.43
N ASN A 102 4.11 1.21 -14.55
CA ASN A 102 4.55 1.65 -15.86
C ASN A 102 4.41 3.18 -16.03
N VAL A 103 3.25 3.73 -15.67
CA VAL A 103 3.00 5.16 -15.78
C VAL A 103 3.91 5.96 -14.84
N GLY A 104 4.07 5.49 -13.60
CA GLY A 104 4.93 6.08 -12.59
C GLY A 104 6.40 6.06 -13.00
N TYR A 105 6.87 4.96 -13.59
CA TYR A 105 8.23 4.84 -14.12
C TYR A 105 8.47 5.85 -15.25
N LYS A 106 7.58 5.91 -16.24
CA LYS A 106 7.68 6.88 -17.35
C LYS A 106 7.66 8.32 -16.85
N TRP A 107 6.78 8.64 -15.91
CA TRP A 107 6.70 9.96 -15.31
C TRP A 107 7.99 10.33 -14.54
N GLY A 108 8.50 9.40 -13.74
CA GLY A 108 9.76 9.54 -13.02
C GLY A 108 10.95 9.75 -13.97
N LEU A 109 10.97 9.04 -15.10
CA LEU A 109 12.02 9.16 -16.11
C LEU A 109 12.01 10.54 -16.77
N VAL A 110 10.84 11.03 -17.20
CA VAL A 110 10.69 12.38 -17.76
C VAL A 110 11.20 13.43 -16.78
N ARG A 111 10.75 13.37 -15.52
CA ARG A 111 11.17 14.32 -14.49
C ARG A 111 12.67 14.21 -14.21
N GLY A 112 13.22 12.99 -14.12
CA GLY A 112 14.63 12.76 -13.84
C GLY A 112 15.55 13.26 -14.96
N VAL A 113 15.29 12.85 -16.20
CA VAL A 113 16.13 13.22 -17.37
C VAL A 113 16.09 14.72 -17.59
N THR A 114 14.91 15.32 -17.61
CA THR A 114 14.77 16.77 -17.86
C THR A 114 15.37 17.60 -16.74
N SER A 115 15.23 17.19 -15.47
CA SER A 115 15.84 17.90 -14.34
C SER A 115 17.36 17.75 -14.31
N ALA A 116 17.87 16.56 -14.63
CA ALA A 116 19.30 16.35 -14.77
C ALA A 116 19.87 17.26 -15.86
N LEU A 117 19.28 17.22 -17.06
CA LEU A 117 19.68 18.08 -18.17
C LEU A 117 19.59 19.57 -17.82
N ALA A 118 18.52 20.02 -17.16
CA ALA A 118 18.36 21.41 -16.75
C ALA A 118 19.44 21.87 -15.76
N SER A 119 19.92 20.96 -14.90
CA SER A 119 20.93 21.22 -13.87
C SER A 119 22.37 21.29 -14.41
N LEU A 120 22.64 20.82 -15.63
CA LEU A 120 23.97 20.88 -16.22
C LEU A 120 24.36 22.33 -16.58
N PRO A 121 25.66 22.68 -16.52
CA PRO A 121 26.15 23.93 -17.09
C PRO A 121 26.09 23.93 -18.63
N ASP A 122 25.96 25.10 -19.23
CA ASP A 122 25.65 25.26 -20.67
C ASP A 122 26.70 24.63 -21.59
N ASN A 123 27.98 24.69 -21.21
CA ASN A 123 29.07 24.05 -21.95
C ASN A 123 28.96 22.52 -22.04
N LEU A 124 28.34 21.87 -21.04
CA LEU A 124 28.09 20.42 -21.05
C LEU A 124 26.78 20.10 -21.76
N LYS A 125 25.75 20.94 -21.60
CA LYS A 125 24.49 20.83 -22.35
C LYS A 125 24.73 20.90 -23.85
N GLU A 126 25.59 21.82 -24.31
CA GLU A 126 25.96 21.95 -25.72
C GLU A 126 26.74 20.75 -26.26
N LYS A 127 27.48 20.04 -25.40
CA LYS A 127 28.19 18.81 -25.79
C LYS A 127 27.28 17.59 -25.84
N LEU A 128 26.35 17.45 -24.91
CA LEU A 128 25.38 16.34 -24.87
C LEU A 128 24.27 16.52 -25.92
N VAL A 129 23.86 17.76 -26.15
CA VAL A 129 22.80 18.12 -27.09
C VAL A 129 23.30 19.27 -27.95
N PRO A 130 24.02 18.96 -29.05
CA PRO A 130 24.55 19.98 -29.96
C PRO A 130 23.45 20.83 -30.59
N ASP A 131 22.32 20.21 -30.91
CA ASP A 131 21.19 20.88 -31.53
C ASP A 131 20.49 21.86 -30.55
N ALA A 132 20.49 23.14 -30.92
CA ALA A 132 19.88 24.19 -30.12
C ALA A 132 18.35 24.05 -30.04
N GLN A 133 17.71 23.42 -31.03
CA GLN A 133 16.27 23.19 -31.03
C GLN A 133 15.89 22.04 -30.08
N CYS A 134 16.60 20.90 -30.11
CA CYS A 134 16.50 19.78 -29.16
C CYS A 134 16.67 20.31 -27.72
N ARG A 135 17.67 21.17 -27.46
CA ARG A 135 17.85 21.80 -26.13
C ARG A 135 16.66 22.63 -25.67
N ARG A 136 16.08 23.45 -26.55
CA ARG A 136 14.89 24.26 -26.20
C ARG A 136 13.70 23.36 -25.88
N LYS A 137 13.44 22.34 -26.71
CA LYS A 137 12.36 21.37 -26.45
C LYS A 137 12.54 20.68 -25.09
N PHE A 138 13.76 20.26 -24.72
CA PHE A 138 14.04 19.68 -23.40
C PHE A 138 13.74 20.65 -22.24
N LEU A 139 14.06 21.94 -22.40
CA LEU A 139 13.74 22.98 -21.41
C LEU A 139 12.23 23.22 -21.32
N ASP A 140 11.52 23.20 -22.45
CA ASP A 140 10.06 23.34 -22.48
C ASP A 140 9.39 22.17 -21.73
N VAL A 141 9.80 20.93 -22.01
CA VAL A 141 9.33 19.74 -21.27
C VAL A 141 9.67 19.85 -19.79
N HIS A 142 10.89 20.27 -19.44
CA HIS A 142 11.29 20.47 -18.05
C HIS A 142 10.37 21.47 -17.33
N SER A 143 10.09 22.62 -17.96
CA SER A 143 9.23 23.65 -17.39
C SER A 143 7.79 23.15 -17.17
N SER A 144 7.26 22.37 -18.10
CA SER A 144 5.94 21.76 -18.01
C SER A 144 5.86 20.75 -16.86
N VAL A 145 6.88 19.90 -16.72
CA VAL A 145 6.97 18.87 -15.67
C VAL A 145 7.20 19.47 -14.28
N GLN A 146 7.95 20.57 -14.20
CA GLN A 146 8.20 21.29 -12.95
C GLN A 146 6.94 21.99 -12.44
N GLY A 147 6.03 22.39 -13.35
CA GLY A 147 4.74 22.98 -12.99
C GLY A 147 3.72 21.98 -12.44
N ILE A 148 3.94 20.68 -12.60
CA ILE A 148 3.02 19.62 -12.15
C ILE A 148 3.41 19.18 -10.73
N SER A 149 2.51 19.36 -9.75
CA SER A 149 2.77 18.86 -8.40
C SER A 149 2.63 17.33 -8.32
N ALA A 150 3.07 16.73 -7.21
CA ALA A 150 2.88 15.30 -6.99
C ALA A 150 1.39 14.91 -6.88
N ASP A 151 0.57 15.78 -6.28
CA ASP A 151 -0.88 15.58 -6.13
C ASP A 151 -1.58 15.71 -7.48
N ASP A 152 -1.24 16.72 -8.27
CA ASP A 152 -1.77 16.89 -9.63
C ASP A 152 -1.40 15.70 -10.52
N ALA A 153 -0.17 15.17 -10.40
CA ALA A 153 0.25 13.99 -11.14
C ALA A 153 -0.56 12.74 -10.76
N LEU A 154 -0.87 12.57 -9.46
CA LEU A 154 -1.72 11.50 -8.98
C LEU A 154 -3.15 11.64 -9.50
N GLN A 155 -3.69 12.87 -9.48
CA GLN A 155 -5.02 13.18 -10.02
C GLN A 155 -5.11 12.89 -11.52
N MET A 156 -4.11 13.31 -12.30
CA MET A 156 -4.04 13.00 -13.74
C MET A 156 -3.96 11.49 -14.00
N PHE A 157 -3.18 10.75 -13.20
CA PHE A 157 -3.12 9.29 -13.31
C PHE A 157 -4.48 8.63 -13.02
N HIS A 158 -5.14 9.06 -11.94
CA HIS A 158 -6.46 8.58 -11.57
C HIS A 158 -7.45 8.83 -12.72
N GLU A 159 -7.51 10.06 -13.24
CA GLU A 159 -8.37 10.41 -14.37
C GLU A 159 -8.09 9.54 -15.62
N SER A 160 -6.82 9.23 -15.88
CA SER A 160 -6.40 8.36 -16.99
C SER A 160 -6.95 6.93 -16.85
N ILE A 161 -7.01 6.41 -15.61
CA ILE A 161 -7.61 5.10 -15.33
C ILE A 161 -9.11 5.11 -15.62
N PHE A 162 -9.85 6.13 -15.16
CA PHE A 162 -11.30 6.21 -15.40
C PHE A 162 -11.65 6.32 -16.89
N GLN A 163 -10.87 7.08 -17.66
CA GLN A 163 -11.10 7.23 -19.10
C GLN A 163 -10.75 5.98 -19.91
N SER A 164 -9.77 5.19 -19.46
CA SER A 164 -9.47 3.89 -20.09
C SER A 164 -10.64 2.90 -20.01
N ASN A 165 -11.51 3.07 -19.01
CA ASN A 165 -12.70 2.24 -18.80
C ASN A 165 -13.98 2.81 -19.45
N HIS A 166 -13.98 4.06 -19.93
CA HIS A 166 -15.12 4.69 -20.61
C HIS A 166 -14.63 5.69 -21.68
N PRO A 167 -14.78 5.40 -23.00
CA PRO A 167 -14.41 6.34 -24.04
C PRO A 167 -15.51 7.41 -24.15
N ALA A 168 -15.42 8.46 -23.32
CA ALA A 168 -16.30 9.62 -23.39
C ALA A 168 -15.48 10.90 -23.64
N ASP A 169 -15.43 11.28 -24.92
CA ASP A 169 -15.34 12.59 -25.58
C ASP A 169 -14.82 13.86 -24.84
N GLY A 170 -13.89 13.73 -23.89
CA GLY A 170 -13.29 14.84 -23.14
C GLY A 170 -11.76 14.74 -23.06
N ALA A 171 -11.10 14.62 -24.21
CA ALA A 171 -9.65 14.39 -24.30
C ALA A 171 -8.87 15.70 -24.38
N THR A 172 -8.30 16.20 -23.28
CA THR A 172 -7.18 17.16 -23.39
C THR A 172 -6.18 17.09 -22.24
N GLU A 173 -6.60 16.91 -20.99
CA GLU A 173 -5.69 16.98 -19.83
C GLU A 173 -5.23 15.60 -19.31
N SER A 174 -6.10 14.59 -19.39
CA SER A 174 -5.89 13.27 -18.77
C SER A 174 -4.78 12.41 -19.43
N ASN A 175 -4.31 12.82 -20.61
CA ASN A 175 -3.19 12.17 -21.32
C ASN A 175 -1.87 12.94 -21.20
N ARG A 176 -1.80 14.05 -20.44
CA ARG A 176 -0.61 14.90 -20.37
C ARG A 176 0.64 14.19 -19.86
N ILE A 177 0.51 13.31 -18.85
CA ILE A 177 1.64 12.50 -18.37
C ILE A 177 2.16 11.57 -19.48
N LYS A 178 1.25 10.96 -20.25
CA LYS A 178 1.60 10.07 -21.36
C LYS A 178 2.25 10.87 -22.50
N SER A 179 1.67 12.00 -22.90
CA SER A 179 2.22 12.83 -23.97
C SER A 179 3.62 13.36 -23.63
N LEU A 180 3.84 13.82 -22.39
CA LEU A 180 5.17 14.26 -21.95
C LEU A 180 6.20 13.12 -21.97
N SER A 181 5.75 11.88 -21.70
CA SER A 181 6.63 10.70 -21.83
C SER A 181 6.96 10.36 -23.27
N GLU A 182 6.00 10.48 -24.18
CA GLU A 182 6.21 10.28 -25.62
C GLU A 182 7.12 11.37 -26.20
N ASP A 183 6.91 12.63 -25.81
CA ASP A 183 7.76 13.77 -26.19
C ASP A 183 9.22 13.55 -25.77
N LEU A 184 9.45 13.05 -24.55
CA LEU A 184 10.79 12.72 -24.08
C LEU A 184 11.44 11.63 -24.95
N VAL A 185 10.71 10.55 -25.25
CA VAL A 185 11.22 9.45 -26.08
C VAL A 185 11.62 9.94 -27.46
N LEU A 186 10.78 10.76 -28.10
CA LEU A 186 11.09 11.38 -29.39
C LEU A 186 12.37 12.25 -29.33
N LEU A 187 12.53 13.03 -28.25
CA LEU A 187 13.72 13.87 -28.06
C LEU A 187 14.99 13.05 -27.82
N LEU A 188 14.90 11.94 -27.08
CA LEU A 188 16.03 11.04 -26.84
C LEU A 188 16.48 10.35 -28.13
N HIS A 189 15.54 9.99 -29.03
CA HIS A 189 15.88 9.46 -30.36
C HIS A 189 16.56 10.50 -31.26
N GLU A 190 16.21 11.77 -31.13
CA GLU A 190 16.82 12.88 -31.88
C GLU A 190 18.26 13.18 -31.41
N CYS A 191 18.62 12.76 -30.18
CA CYS A 191 19.84 13.12 -29.50
C CYS A 191 20.62 11.84 -29.03
N PRO A 192 21.32 11.12 -29.94
CA PRO A 192 21.83 9.75 -29.74
C PRO A 192 22.97 9.60 -28.71
N ASP A 193 23.56 10.71 -28.29
CA ASP A 193 24.60 10.74 -27.24
C ASP A 193 24.00 10.53 -25.83
N ILE A 194 22.68 10.67 -25.67
CA ILE A 194 21.97 10.39 -24.43
C ILE A 194 21.40 8.97 -24.52
N LYS A 195 22.11 8.01 -23.93
CA LYS A 195 21.62 6.63 -23.80
C LYS A 195 20.78 6.49 -22.54
N VAL A 196 19.47 6.37 -22.71
CA VAL A 196 18.57 5.90 -21.67
C VAL A 196 18.27 4.43 -21.98
N SER A 197 18.64 3.53 -21.07
CA SER A 197 18.27 2.13 -21.18
C SER A 197 16.77 2.01 -20.94
N GLU A 198 16.01 2.03 -22.03
CA GLU A 198 14.58 1.71 -22.02
C GLU A 198 14.43 0.18 -21.95
N GLU A 199 14.86 -0.43 -20.83
CA GLU A 199 14.42 -1.80 -20.52
C GLU A 199 12.96 -1.72 -20.04
N LEU A 200 12.06 -1.67 -21.02
CA LEU A 200 10.65 -1.99 -20.87
C LEU A 200 10.56 -3.50 -20.60
N ALA A 201 10.50 -3.88 -19.32
CA ALA A 201 10.06 -5.20 -18.88
C ALA A 201 8.55 -5.19 -18.61
#